data_AF-A0A436RT37-F1
#
_entry.id   AF-A0A436RT37-F1
#
_cell.length_a   1.000
_cell.length_b   1.000
_cell.length_c   1.000
_cell.angle_alpha   90.00
_cell.angle_beta   90.00
_cell.angle_gamma   90.00
#
_symmetry.space_group_name_H-M   'P 1'
#
loop_
_entity.id
_entity.type
_entity.pdbx_description
1 polymer ?
#
loop_
_entity_poly.entity_id
_entity_poly.type
_entity_poly.pdbx_seq_one_letter_code
_entity_poly.pdbx_strand_id
1 'polypeptide(L)'
;MALTINVFGSTKIDETASPQDSDIALVDVPSNVSTAFSNAGANLANAIQVAGGGGDDLSVTPDSGFTVNGLGFVDPTNGALNGDASGLFTLEGREIFLYADPNNDNVVLGREGTVGGVADPSGAIVFAIYVEETTTNSLITGGQFWIALFEPLKHPDTTNDFDFTVNLDNTL
;
A
#
# COMPACT_ATOMS: atom_id res chain seq x y z
N MET A 1 -10.67 -27.11 4.17
CA MET A 1 -9.60 -26.23 3.69
C MET A 1 -9.68 -24.98 4.55
N ALA A 2 -8.88 -24.94 5.59
CA ALA A 2 -8.67 -23.74 6.37
C ALA A 2 -7.42 -23.04 5.85
N LEU A 3 -7.49 -21.72 5.80
CA LEU A 3 -6.36 -20.84 5.60
C LEU A 3 -6.30 -19.97 6.84
N THR A 4 -5.16 -19.95 7.50
CA THR A 4 -4.90 -18.99 8.57
C THR A 4 -4.15 -17.81 7.97
N ILE A 5 -4.71 -16.61 8.15
CA ILE A 5 -4.04 -15.34 7.83
C ILE A 5 -3.86 -14.61 9.15
N ASN A 6 -2.61 -14.29 9.48
CA ASN A 6 -2.30 -13.39 10.60
C ASN A 6 -1.78 -12.09 10.02
N VAL A 7 -2.34 -10.97 10.48
CA VAL A 7 -1.81 -9.62 10.21
C VAL A 7 -1.21 -9.13 11.51
N PHE A 8 0.09 -8.87 11.50
CA PHE A 8 0.84 -8.53 12.72
C PHE A 8 1.80 -7.35 12.54
N GLY A 9 2.10 -6.97 11.30
CA GLY A 9 2.77 -5.71 10.99
C GLY A 9 1.79 -4.59 10.67
N SER A 10 2.34 -3.38 10.59
CA SER A 10 1.65 -2.21 10.06
C SER A 10 2.66 -1.36 9.31
N THR A 11 2.62 -1.42 7.98
CA THR A 11 3.32 -0.44 7.14
C THR A 11 2.49 0.85 7.08
N LYS A 12 3.10 1.97 7.45
CA LYS A 12 2.45 3.28 7.53
C LYS A 12 3.20 4.32 6.70
N ILE A 13 2.45 5.17 6.01
CA ILE A 13 2.97 6.41 5.44
C ILE A 13 2.67 7.54 6.42
N ASP A 14 3.67 8.36 6.70
CA ASP A 14 3.54 9.55 7.54
C ASP A 14 3.98 10.82 6.78
N GLU A 15 3.05 11.68 6.36
CA GLU A 15 3.35 12.86 5.54
C GLU A 15 4.24 13.94 6.23
N THR A 16 4.74 13.70 7.44
CA THR A 16 5.70 14.58 8.09
C THR A 16 7.08 14.57 7.41
N ALA A 17 7.84 15.65 7.62
CA ALA A 17 9.17 15.77 7.03
C ALA A 17 10.20 14.89 7.79
N SER A 18 11.00 14.13 7.02
CA SER A 18 12.02 13.15 7.45
C SER A 18 11.45 11.74 7.68
N PRO A 19 12.23 10.66 7.48
CA PRO A 19 11.72 9.31 7.68
C PRO A 19 11.27 9.07 9.13
N GLN A 20 9.99 8.80 9.31
CA GLN A 20 9.37 8.39 10.57
C GLN A 20 8.61 7.08 10.37
N ASP A 21 8.27 6.38 11.46
CA ASP A 21 7.56 5.10 11.42
C ASP A 21 8.15 4.05 10.44
N SER A 22 7.48 3.81 9.31
CA SER A 22 7.87 2.81 8.30
C SER A 22 8.54 3.44 7.08
N ASP A 23 8.86 4.73 7.12
CA ASP A 23 9.49 5.43 6.02
C ASP A 23 10.88 4.90 5.72
N ILE A 24 11.19 4.84 4.44
CA ILE A 24 12.47 4.38 3.94
C ILE A 24 13.02 5.37 2.92
N ALA A 25 14.32 5.62 2.97
CA ALA A 25 14.96 6.42 1.94
C ALA A 25 14.86 5.70 0.59
N LEU A 26 14.63 6.44 -0.49
CA LEU A 26 14.49 5.86 -1.84
C LEU A 26 15.68 4.96 -2.24
N VAL A 27 16.89 5.29 -1.77
CA VAL A 27 18.11 4.51 -2.02
C VAL A 27 18.12 3.14 -1.33
N ASP A 28 17.34 2.99 -0.25
CA ASP A 28 17.25 1.78 0.55
C ASP A 28 16.09 0.87 0.09
N VAL A 29 15.26 1.33 -0.85
CA VAL A 29 14.17 0.52 -1.43
C VAL A 29 14.79 -0.63 -2.27
N PRO A 30 14.43 -1.89 -2.00
CA PRO A 30 14.91 -3.03 -2.77
C PRO A 30 14.60 -2.92 -4.26
N SER A 31 15.52 -3.40 -5.11
CA SER A 31 15.40 -3.24 -6.56
C SER A 31 14.19 -3.98 -7.17
N ASN A 32 13.76 -5.08 -6.55
CA ASN A 32 12.54 -5.80 -6.97
C ASN A 32 11.29 -4.97 -6.70
N VAL A 33 11.22 -4.28 -5.55
CA VAL A 33 10.14 -3.37 -5.20
C VAL A 33 10.10 -2.18 -6.16
N SER A 34 11.24 -1.54 -6.40
CA SER A 34 11.32 -0.42 -7.36
C SER A 34 10.91 -0.84 -8.77
N THR A 35 11.22 -2.08 -9.15
CA THR A 35 10.83 -2.66 -10.45
C THR A 35 9.32 -2.92 -10.51
N ALA A 36 8.72 -3.46 -9.45
CA ALA A 36 7.29 -3.72 -9.37
C ALA A 36 6.48 -2.42 -9.55
N PHE A 37 6.83 -1.36 -8.83
CA PHE A 37 6.20 -0.06 -8.98
C PHE A 37 6.42 0.55 -10.38
N SER A 38 7.64 0.49 -10.91
CA SER A 38 7.95 1.04 -12.23
C SER A 38 7.19 0.33 -13.35
N ASN A 39 7.02 -0.99 -13.27
CA ASN A 39 6.24 -1.78 -14.22
C ASN A 39 4.75 -1.41 -14.20
N ALA A 40 4.21 -1.08 -13.02
CA ALA A 40 2.86 -0.56 -12.86
C ALA A 40 2.73 0.93 -13.25
N GLY A 41 3.82 1.59 -13.65
CA GLY A 41 3.84 3.00 -14.03
C GLY A 41 3.98 3.99 -12.87
N ALA A 42 4.22 3.50 -11.65
CA ALA A 42 4.52 4.31 -10.47
C ALA A 42 6.04 4.53 -10.34
N ASN A 43 6.55 5.66 -10.84
CA ASN A 43 7.97 5.97 -10.76
C ASN A 43 8.34 6.56 -9.39
N LEU A 44 8.96 5.75 -8.52
CA LEU A 44 9.34 6.15 -7.15
C LEU A 44 10.24 7.39 -7.06
N ALA A 45 10.93 7.79 -8.14
CA ALA A 45 11.68 9.05 -8.15
C ALA A 45 10.77 10.30 -7.99
N ASN A 46 9.48 10.15 -8.28
CA ASN A 46 8.46 11.20 -8.11
C ASN A 46 7.68 11.04 -6.81
N ALA A 47 7.94 10.00 -6.01
CA ALA A 47 7.25 9.80 -4.76
C ALA A 47 7.68 10.88 -3.77
N ILE A 48 6.71 11.45 -3.05
CA ILE A 48 6.95 12.31 -1.89
C ILE A 48 7.52 11.45 -0.76
N GLN A 49 7.01 10.23 -0.63
CA GLN A 49 7.36 9.31 0.43
C GLN A 49 7.24 7.86 -0.03
N VAL A 50 8.10 7.01 0.54
CA VAL A 50 8.02 5.56 0.41
C VAL A 50 8.10 4.98 1.79
N ALA A 51 7.17 4.08 2.09
CA ALA A 51 7.15 3.30 3.32
C ALA A 51 7.20 1.82 3.02
N GLY A 52 7.84 1.09 3.91
CA GLY A 52 8.03 -0.35 3.83
C GLY A 52 9.38 -0.75 4.43
N GLY A 53 9.78 -1.97 4.14
CA GLY A 53 10.93 -2.58 4.79
C GLY A 53 10.58 -3.14 6.17
N GLY A 54 11.55 -3.85 6.77
CA GLY A 54 11.31 -4.67 7.95
C GLY A 54 11.02 -6.13 7.57
N GLY A 55 10.23 -6.83 8.39
CA GLY A 55 9.79 -8.20 8.12
C GLY A 55 8.40 -8.25 7.49
N ASP A 56 7.84 -9.45 7.40
CA ASP A 56 6.47 -9.67 6.92
C ASP A 56 5.46 -8.83 7.71
N ASP A 57 4.46 -8.27 7.02
CA ASP A 57 3.30 -7.64 7.64
C ASP A 57 2.18 -8.65 7.92
N LEU A 58 2.15 -9.71 7.09
CA LEU A 58 1.20 -10.80 7.23
C LEU A 58 1.88 -12.15 7.02
N SER A 59 1.33 -13.19 7.65
CA SER A 59 1.67 -14.58 7.39
C SER A 59 0.46 -15.32 6.85
N VAL A 60 0.68 -16.23 5.92
CA VAL A 60 -0.32 -17.17 5.44
C VAL A 60 0.11 -18.60 5.76
N THR A 61 -0.80 -19.38 6.34
CA THR A 61 -0.56 -20.79 6.66
C THR A 61 -1.75 -21.62 6.19
N PRO A 62 -1.61 -22.32 5.04
CA PRO A 62 -2.63 -23.24 4.57
C PRO A 62 -2.58 -24.56 5.36
N ASP A 63 -3.70 -25.29 5.39
CA ASP A 63 -3.72 -26.67 5.87
C ASP A 63 -2.68 -27.55 5.14
N SER A 64 -2.21 -28.59 5.82
CA SER A 64 -1.29 -29.57 5.23
C SER A 64 -1.82 -30.13 3.91
N GLY A 65 -1.00 -30.09 2.86
CA GLY A 65 -1.35 -30.55 1.51
C GLY A 65 -1.96 -29.47 0.60
N PHE A 66 -2.14 -28.24 1.10
CA PHE A 66 -2.55 -27.08 0.32
C PHE A 66 -1.42 -26.06 0.20
N THR A 67 -1.50 -25.21 -0.82
CA THR A 67 -0.55 -24.13 -1.08
C THR A 67 -1.32 -22.85 -1.38
N VAL A 68 -0.72 -21.72 -1.01
CA VAL A 68 -1.18 -20.39 -1.44
C VAL A 68 -0.48 -20.09 -2.76
N ASN A 69 -1.26 -19.78 -3.80
CA ASN A 69 -0.75 -19.57 -5.15
C ASN A 69 -0.43 -18.11 -5.47
N GLY A 70 -0.87 -17.18 -4.63
CA GLY A 70 -0.65 -15.75 -4.78
C GLY A 70 -1.36 -14.95 -3.70
N LEU A 71 -0.86 -13.74 -3.47
CA LEU A 71 -1.51 -12.65 -2.75
C LEU A 71 -1.75 -11.51 -3.74
N GLY A 72 -2.95 -10.98 -3.78
CA GLY A 72 -3.30 -9.91 -4.71
C GLY A 72 -4.44 -9.04 -4.20
N PHE A 73 -4.56 -7.87 -4.82
CA PHE A 73 -5.64 -6.93 -4.55
C PHE A 73 -6.81 -7.21 -5.48
N VAL A 74 -7.97 -7.50 -4.88
CA VAL A 74 -9.20 -7.84 -5.60
C VAL A 74 -10.38 -7.03 -5.07
N ASP A 75 -11.39 -6.89 -5.91
CA ASP A 75 -12.67 -6.33 -5.53
C ASP A 75 -13.51 -7.31 -4.66
N PRO A 76 -14.64 -6.89 -4.07
CA PRO A 76 -15.50 -7.76 -3.26
C PRO A 76 -16.14 -8.95 -4.00
N THR A 77 -16.11 -8.94 -5.34
CA THR A 77 -16.56 -10.02 -6.22
C THR A 77 -15.42 -10.93 -6.69
N ASN A 78 -14.20 -10.73 -6.16
CA ASN A 78 -12.97 -11.43 -6.54
C ASN A 78 -12.51 -11.12 -7.99
N GLY A 79 -12.91 -9.96 -8.51
CA GLY A 79 -12.39 -9.36 -9.76
C GLY A 79 -11.20 -8.44 -9.50
N ALA A 80 -10.59 -7.93 -10.57
CA ALA A 80 -9.53 -6.94 -10.46
C ALA A 80 -10.12 -5.58 -10.07
N LEU A 81 -9.47 -4.86 -9.16
CA LEU A 81 -9.81 -3.47 -8.88
C LEU A 81 -9.64 -2.65 -10.16
N ASN A 82 -10.70 -1.98 -10.61
CA ASN A 82 -10.72 -1.28 -11.89
C ASN A 82 -11.63 -0.05 -11.83
N GLY A 83 -11.26 0.90 -10.99
CA GLY A 83 -12.05 2.11 -10.74
C GLY A 83 -12.96 1.98 -9.51
N ASP A 84 -12.62 1.10 -8.58
CA ASP A 84 -13.32 0.95 -7.30
C ASP A 84 -13.00 2.13 -6.39
N ALA A 85 -14.02 2.70 -5.74
CA ALA A 85 -13.83 3.84 -4.86
C ALA A 85 -13.00 3.43 -3.64
N SER A 86 -11.91 4.16 -3.37
CA SER A 86 -11.09 3.93 -2.17
C SER A 86 -11.71 4.53 -0.89
N GLY A 87 -12.62 5.50 -1.05
CA GLY A 87 -13.11 6.35 0.04
C GLY A 87 -12.11 7.43 0.48
N LEU A 88 -10.93 7.50 -0.13
CA LEU A 88 -9.92 8.52 0.09
C LEU A 88 -10.05 9.65 -0.93
N PHE A 89 -9.57 10.83 -0.55
CA PHE A 89 -9.55 12.02 -1.37
C PHE A 89 -8.17 12.64 -1.34
N THR A 90 -7.76 13.28 -2.42
CA THR A 90 -6.59 14.17 -2.41
C THR A 90 -6.88 15.42 -1.60
N LEU A 91 -5.84 16.16 -1.21
CA LEU A 91 -5.97 17.44 -0.52
C LEU A 91 -6.92 18.43 -1.25
N GLU A 92 -6.91 18.38 -2.59
CA GLU A 92 -7.77 19.21 -3.45
C GLU A 92 -9.22 18.70 -3.56
N GLY A 93 -9.53 17.58 -2.92
CA GLY A 93 -10.86 16.99 -2.86
C GLY A 93 -11.23 16.13 -4.06
N ARG A 94 -10.25 15.68 -4.86
CA ARG A 94 -10.50 14.67 -5.91
C ARG A 94 -10.61 13.30 -5.25
N GLU A 95 -11.66 12.56 -5.58
CA GLU A 95 -11.84 11.18 -5.11
C GLU A 95 -10.78 10.27 -5.73
N ILE A 96 -10.28 9.30 -4.96
CA ILE A 96 -9.25 8.38 -5.41
C ILE A 96 -9.89 7.01 -5.68
N PHE A 97 -9.60 6.45 -6.85
CA PHE A 97 -10.11 5.15 -7.30
C PHE A 97 -8.96 4.14 -7.44
N LEU A 98 -9.25 2.88 -7.15
CA LEU A 98 -8.27 1.80 -7.10
C LEU A 98 -8.19 1.04 -8.42
N TYR A 99 -6.96 0.78 -8.87
CA TYR A 99 -6.65 0.02 -10.07
C TYR A 99 -5.55 -0.99 -9.77
N ALA A 100 -5.88 -2.29 -9.79
CA ALA A 100 -4.86 -3.34 -9.73
C ALA A 100 -4.07 -3.37 -11.04
N ASP A 101 -2.76 -3.58 -10.98
CA ASP A 101 -1.96 -3.72 -12.20
C ASP A 101 -2.40 -4.97 -12.98
N PRO A 102 -2.69 -4.87 -14.28
CA PRO A 102 -3.24 -5.97 -15.06
C PRO A 102 -2.23 -7.12 -15.30
N ASN A 103 -0.94 -6.91 -15.02
CA ASN A 103 0.11 -7.90 -15.19
C ASN A 103 0.67 -8.40 -13.84
N ASN A 104 0.31 -7.77 -12.72
CA ASN A 104 0.78 -8.08 -11.39
C ASN A 104 -0.25 -7.62 -10.34
N ASP A 105 -1.17 -8.49 -9.96
CA ASP A 105 -2.23 -8.21 -9.00
C ASP A 105 -1.72 -7.92 -7.58
N ASN A 106 -0.43 -8.13 -7.32
CA ASN A 106 0.24 -7.69 -6.10
C ASN A 106 0.41 -6.16 -6.03
N VAL A 107 0.19 -5.41 -7.11
CA VAL A 107 0.29 -3.94 -7.13
C VAL A 107 -1.08 -3.31 -7.36
N VAL A 108 -1.43 -2.32 -6.54
CA VAL A 108 -2.61 -1.48 -6.72
C VAL A 108 -2.22 0.00 -6.74
N LEU A 109 -2.81 0.75 -7.65
CA LEU A 109 -2.65 2.19 -7.79
C LEU A 109 -3.91 2.90 -7.31
N GLY A 110 -3.74 3.90 -6.46
CA GLY A 110 -4.75 4.91 -6.20
C GLY A 110 -4.60 6.02 -7.24
N ARG A 111 -5.60 6.19 -8.12
CA ARG A 111 -5.62 7.24 -9.15
C ARG A 111 -6.70 8.25 -8.88
N GLU A 112 -6.41 9.51 -9.20
CA GLU A 112 -7.41 10.56 -9.15
C GLU A 112 -8.58 10.27 -10.08
N GLY A 113 -9.80 10.45 -9.59
CA GLY A 113 -10.97 10.56 -10.43
C GLY A 113 -11.08 11.93 -11.08
N THR A 114 -12.01 12.05 -12.01
CA THR A 114 -12.40 13.33 -12.58
C THR A 114 -12.99 14.25 -11.51
N VAL A 115 -13.04 15.56 -11.79
CA VAL A 115 -13.71 16.57 -10.91
C VAL A 115 -15.18 16.20 -10.60
N GLY A 116 -15.82 15.39 -11.45
CA GLY A 116 -17.19 14.91 -11.25
C GLY A 116 -17.33 13.69 -10.33
N GLY A 117 -16.25 13.20 -9.71
CA GLY A 117 -16.28 11.99 -8.87
C GLY A 117 -16.45 10.70 -9.70
N VAL A 118 -15.82 10.66 -10.87
CA VAL A 118 -15.86 9.49 -11.77
C VAL A 118 -14.46 8.92 -11.89
N ALA A 119 -14.36 7.59 -11.78
CA ALA A 119 -13.12 6.86 -11.94
C ALA A 119 -12.43 7.18 -13.28
N ASP A 120 -11.14 7.49 -13.24
CA ASP A 120 -10.32 7.78 -14.41
C ASP A 120 -9.05 6.90 -14.41
N PRO A 121 -8.96 5.88 -15.29
CA PRO A 121 -7.79 5.01 -15.36
C PRO A 121 -6.52 5.74 -15.83
N SER A 122 -6.66 6.93 -16.41
CA SER A 122 -5.55 7.80 -16.81
C SER A 122 -5.26 8.92 -15.81
N GLY A 123 -6.01 8.98 -14.71
CA GLY A 123 -5.80 9.93 -13.62
C GLY A 123 -4.40 9.82 -13.03
N ALA A 124 -3.92 10.92 -12.45
CA ALA A 124 -2.63 10.95 -11.78
C ALA A 124 -2.58 9.89 -10.67
N ILE A 125 -1.42 9.26 -10.49
CA ILE A 125 -1.22 8.31 -9.39
C ILE A 125 -1.03 9.13 -8.12
N VAL A 126 -1.87 8.91 -7.13
CA VAL A 126 -1.82 9.55 -5.81
C VAL A 126 -1.01 8.70 -4.84
N PHE A 127 -1.25 7.39 -4.84
CA PHE A 127 -0.44 6.43 -4.12
C PHE A 127 -0.35 5.10 -4.89
N ALA A 128 0.62 4.28 -4.54
CA ALA A 128 0.74 2.91 -5.00
C ALA A 128 1.05 1.99 -3.82
N ILE A 129 0.46 0.80 -3.80
CA ILE A 129 0.74 -0.24 -2.80
C ILE A 129 1.20 -1.49 -3.53
N TYR A 130 2.24 -2.13 -3.02
CA TYR A 130 2.74 -3.41 -3.47
C TYR A 130 2.79 -4.40 -2.29
N VAL A 131 2.28 -5.62 -2.49
CA VAL A 131 2.51 -6.74 -1.57
C VAL A 131 3.62 -7.64 -2.12
N GLU A 132 4.80 -7.55 -1.51
CA GLU A 132 5.90 -8.45 -1.78
C GLU A 132 5.65 -9.79 -1.09
N GLU A 133 5.50 -10.87 -1.85
CA GLU A 133 5.30 -12.20 -1.29
C GLU A 133 6.58 -12.77 -0.70
N THR A 134 6.51 -13.16 0.57
CA THR A 134 7.58 -13.88 1.24
C THR A 134 7.40 -15.37 1.03
N THR A 135 8.49 -16.03 0.61
CA THR A 135 8.46 -17.48 0.34
C THR A 135 9.41 -18.26 1.23
N THR A 136 8.95 -19.44 1.68
CA THR A 136 9.77 -20.45 2.36
C THR A 136 9.68 -21.75 1.56
N ASN A 137 10.81 -22.30 1.13
CA ASN A 137 10.85 -23.49 0.26
C ASN A 137 9.99 -23.36 -1.01
N SER A 138 10.00 -22.17 -1.63
CA SER A 138 9.21 -21.83 -2.83
C SER A 138 7.69 -21.85 -2.62
N LEU A 139 7.22 -21.81 -1.36
CA LEU A 139 5.82 -21.64 -1.01
C LEU A 139 5.62 -20.28 -0.39
N ILE A 140 4.52 -19.61 -0.74
CA ILE A 140 4.14 -18.32 -0.14
C ILE A 140 3.77 -18.56 1.33
N THR A 141 4.45 -17.86 2.23
CA THR A 141 4.27 -17.93 3.68
C THR A 141 3.85 -16.61 4.30
N GLY A 142 3.93 -15.51 3.55
CA GLY A 142 3.58 -14.18 4.04
C GLY A 142 3.68 -13.13 2.97
N GLY A 143 3.61 -11.88 3.40
CA GLY A 143 3.87 -10.74 2.53
C GLY A 143 4.24 -9.49 3.32
N GLN A 144 5.03 -8.65 2.68
CA GLN A 144 5.42 -7.33 3.15
C GLN A 144 4.74 -6.27 2.29
N PHE A 145 4.17 -5.25 2.91
CA PHE A 145 3.63 -4.11 2.18
C PHE A 145 4.69 -3.06 1.92
N TRP A 146 4.62 -2.49 0.72
CA TRP A 146 5.34 -1.32 0.32
C TRP A 146 4.33 -0.30 -0.16
N ILE A 147 4.47 0.95 0.26
CA ILE A 147 3.56 2.02 -0.10
C ILE A 147 4.39 3.19 -0.62
N ALA A 148 3.98 3.79 -1.73
CA ALA A 148 4.54 5.02 -2.25
C ALA A 148 3.44 6.08 -2.37
N LEU A 149 3.69 7.28 -1.85
CA LEU A 149 2.79 8.42 -1.94
C LEU A 149 3.35 9.44 -2.92
N PHE A 150 2.49 9.96 -3.80
CA PHE A 150 2.83 10.91 -4.86
C PHE A 150 2.08 12.24 -4.73
N GLU A 151 0.93 12.25 -4.07
CA GLU A 151 0.16 13.46 -3.75
C GLU A 151 -0.43 13.34 -2.33
N PRO A 152 -0.49 14.43 -1.55
CA PRO A 152 -1.02 14.39 -0.18
C PRO A 152 -2.49 13.97 -0.10
N LEU A 153 -2.80 13.15 0.90
CA LEU A 153 -4.14 12.69 1.20
C LEU A 153 -4.88 13.70 2.08
N LYS A 154 -6.17 13.89 1.81
CA LYS A 154 -7.03 14.70 2.68
C LYS A 154 -7.36 13.91 3.94
N HIS A 155 -7.03 14.49 5.10
CA HIS A 155 -7.51 13.97 6.38
C HIS A 155 -8.97 14.37 6.65
N PRO A 156 -9.82 13.42 7.07
CA PRO A 156 -11.25 13.66 7.30
C PRO A 156 -11.55 14.40 8.61
N ASP A 157 -10.63 14.36 9.57
CA ASP A 157 -10.69 15.15 10.80
C ASP A 157 -9.85 16.43 10.60
N THR A 158 -10.35 17.56 11.09
CA THR A 158 -9.69 18.88 10.97
C THR A 158 -9.34 19.46 12.34
N THR A 159 -9.54 18.69 13.42
CA THR A 159 -9.52 19.18 14.80
C THR A 159 -8.37 18.62 15.64
N ASN A 160 -7.74 17.51 15.22
CA ASN A 160 -6.54 16.97 15.84
C ASN A 160 -5.36 17.11 14.88
N ASP A 161 -4.25 17.65 15.37
CA ASP A 161 -2.95 17.56 14.68
C ASP A 161 -2.54 16.07 14.74
N PHE A 162 -2.36 15.44 13.57
CA PHE A 162 -2.29 13.98 13.46
C PHE A 162 -0.95 13.37 13.85
N ASP A 163 0.02 14.23 14.20
CA ASP A 163 1.31 13.82 14.72
C ASP A 163 1.38 14.11 16.24
N PHE A 164 1.06 13.10 17.05
CA PHE A 164 1.62 13.05 18.39
C PHE A 164 2.05 11.62 18.74
N THR A 165 3.37 11.43 18.83
CA THR A 165 3.92 10.42 19.73
C THR A 165 3.68 10.88 21.18
N VAL A 166 2.88 10.13 21.95
CA VAL A 166 2.72 10.38 23.39
C VAL A 166 3.96 9.88 24.13
N ASN A 167 4.81 10.80 24.57
CA ASN A 167 5.92 10.50 25.49
C ASN A 167 5.38 10.29 26.91
N LEU A 168 5.60 9.11 27.50
CA LEU A 168 5.18 8.74 28.85
C LEU A 168 6.31 8.78 29.90
N ASP A 169 7.50 9.27 29.55
CA ASP A 169 8.71 9.19 30.39
C ASP A 169 8.72 10.14 31.60
N ASN A 170 7.58 10.78 31.92
CA ASN A 170 7.45 11.51 33.17
C ASN A 170 6.07 11.46 33.82
N THR A 171 5.27 10.44 33.50
CA THR A 171 4.04 10.14 34.25
C THR A 171 3.94 8.64 34.51
N LEU A 172 4.85 8.13 35.36
CA LEU A 172 4.58 7.23 36.48
C LEU A 172 5.78 7.21 37.45
#